data_AF-A0A2G6CIE9-F1
#
_entry.id   AF-A0A2G6CIE9-F1
#
_cell.length_a   1.000
_cell.length_b   1.000
_cell.length_c   1.000
_cell.angle_alpha   90.00
_cell.angle_beta   90.00
_cell.angle_gamma   90.00
#
_symmetry.space_group_name_H-M   'P 1'
#
loop_
_entity.id
_entity.type
_entity.pdbx_description
1 polymer ?
#
loop_
_entity_poly.entity_id
_entity_poly.type
_entity_poly.pdbx_seq_one_letter_code
_entity_poly.pdbx_strand_id
1 'polypeptide(L)'
;MTSLLYFGFSLLVFALAGFVFTRLAARDKQDPERTTRSGATTPAASRPPLLNNAPDERSAWGLLLQSPFMKNADTRSWLGGLPCVPKSFTWPVNKEGKPQYFLAQIDLNALTAPAHWPRKGALLVFFSTTTGENGQWQDEVSCHLLTEAEMTHAVERPCPKNLPPLTEFGFFHPEPLLNKWPVTLVPFISKGEKHPPAFAKTDATPAQWINNWAMATLEADLTLERLEREVREASAGKEKLVRLVEKNPDNKNMKNNLDQLKLVLNRAPDLISKLREWRDHAAGQNPLDPVNSGRLAHLFQHRRSVAENMLDYPIKPILDGSAKMVWAYLRSKFPNFDDLPEPYRPFAHAQITGWRGHRLLGIEPEFANNWEDLSGQDCLISIAADRLLGTVSEHEYGMSVWCQSEKMARGQVDHGQLVRHCAV
;
A
#
# COMPACT_ATOMS: atom_id res chain seq x y z
N MET A 1 17.60 7.35 16.81
CA MET A 1 18.52 6.18 16.69
C MET A 1 17.81 4.86 16.37
N THR A 2 16.50 4.84 16.09
CA THR A 2 15.70 3.62 15.82
C THR A 2 15.48 3.30 14.32
N SER A 3 15.76 4.22 13.39
CA SER A 3 15.59 3.95 11.94
C SER A 3 16.71 3.14 11.27
N LEU A 4 17.83 2.87 11.97
CA LEU A 4 18.95 2.08 11.45
C LEU A 4 18.76 0.56 11.64
N LEU A 5 17.81 0.13 12.47
CA LEU A 5 17.58 -1.29 12.76
C LEU A 5 16.69 -2.01 11.73
N TYR A 6 15.83 -1.29 11.00
CA TYR A 6 14.94 -1.90 10.00
C TYR A 6 15.62 -2.18 8.65
N PHE A 7 16.70 -1.47 8.31
CA PHE A 7 17.38 -1.66 7.02
C PHE A 7 18.49 -2.73 7.06
N GLY A 8 19.05 -3.03 8.24
CA GLY A 8 20.03 -4.12 8.42
C GLY A 8 19.41 -5.53 8.34
N PHE A 9 18.09 -5.66 8.53
CA PHE A 9 17.41 -6.95 8.56
C PHE A 9 17.33 -7.63 7.18
N SER A 10 17.28 -6.86 6.08
CA SER A 10 17.24 -7.43 4.72
C SER A 10 18.52 -8.15 4.32
N LEU A 11 19.71 -7.69 4.72
CA LEU A 11 20.97 -8.38 4.39
C LEU A 11 21.13 -9.70 5.16
N LEU A 12 20.66 -9.76 6.42
CA LEU A 12 20.67 -11.00 7.19
C LEU A 12 19.66 -12.00 6.62
N VAL A 13 18.49 -11.55 6.16
CA VAL A 13 17.46 -12.42 5.56
C VAL A 13 17.89 -12.97 4.19
N PHE A 14 18.58 -12.22 3.33
CA PHE A 14 19.08 -12.79 2.06
C PHE A 14 20.29 -13.70 2.23
N ALA A 15 21.18 -13.41 3.19
CA ALA A 15 22.29 -14.30 3.53
C ALA A 15 21.81 -15.59 4.26
N LEU A 16 20.78 -15.50 5.12
CA LEU A 16 20.18 -16.66 5.80
C LEU A 16 19.22 -17.44 4.89
N ALA A 17 18.43 -16.80 4.02
CA ALA A 17 17.56 -17.50 3.08
C ALA A 17 18.37 -18.35 2.08
N GLY A 18 19.52 -17.84 1.62
CA GLY A 18 20.46 -18.63 0.82
C GLY A 18 21.11 -19.80 1.59
N PHE A 19 21.38 -19.62 2.89
CA PHE A 19 22.09 -20.60 3.74
C PHE A 19 21.15 -21.66 4.37
N VAL A 20 19.90 -21.31 4.65
CA VAL A 20 18.86 -22.23 5.15
C VAL A 20 18.40 -23.19 4.06
N PHE A 21 18.28 -22.71 2.80
CA PHE A 21 17.98 -23.60 1.66
C PHE A 21 19.11 -24.60 1.36
N THR A 22 20.39 -24.25 1.59
CA THR A 22 21.49 -25.20 1.40
C THR A 22 21.61 -26.22 2.54
N ARG A 23 21.21 -25.88 3.77
CA ARG A 23 21.19 -26.83 4.90
C ARG A 23 19.99 -27.77 4.89
N LEU A 24 18.84 -27.36 4.37
CA LEU A 24 17.69 -28.26 4.19
C LEU A 24 17.93 -29.28 3.06
N ALA A 25 18.61 -28.90 1.98
CA ALA A 25 18.98 -29.83 0.92
C ALA A 25 20.11 -30.82 1.29
N ALA A 26 20.93 -30.51 2.32
CA ALA A 26 22.05 -31.34 2.75
C ALA A 26 21.70 -32.32 3.90
N ARG A 27 20.51 -32.21 4.49
CA ARG A 27 20.09 -33.06 5.62
C ARG A 27 19.22 -34.27 5.21
N ASP A 28 18.93 -34.39 3.92
CA ASP A 28 18.01 -35.41 3.35
C ASP A 28 18.74 -36.62 2.72
N LYS A 29 20.03 -36.83 3.06
CA LYS A 29 20.84 -37.96 2.58
C LYS A 29 21.38 -38.82 3.72
N GLN A 30 20.51 -39.28 4.62
CA GLN A 30 20.86 -40.35 5.57
C GLN A 30 19.61 -41.00 6.18
N ASP A 31 18.81 -41.68 5.34
CA ASP A 31 17.92 -42.75 5.82
C ASP A 31 17.51 -43.68 4.66
N PRO A 32 18.11 -44.88 4.50
CA PRO A 32 17.81 -45.77 3.38
C PRO A 32 16.56 -46.64 3.57
N GLU A 33 15.75 -46.47 4.62
CA GLU A 33 14.58 -47.32 4.90
C GLU A 33 13.28 -46.54 5.18
N ARG A 34 12.88 -45.63 4.28
CA ARG A 34 11.53 -45.05 4.31
C ARG A 34 10.73 -45.42 3.07
N THR A 35 9.98 -46.49 3.23
CA THR A 35 8.99 -47.05 2.31
C THR A 35 7.99 -45.98 1.84
N THR A 36 7.78 -46.00 0.53
CA THR A 36 6.81 -45.28 -0.29
C THR A 36 5.44 -45.01 0.35
N ARG A 37 5.21 -43.77 0.78
CA ARG A 37 3.86 -43.14 0.75
C ARG A 37 3.97 -41.79 0.07
N SER A 38 3.87 -41.83 -1.26
CA SER A 38 3.59 -40.67 -2.12
C SER A 38 2.22 -40.12 -1.75
N GLY A 39 2.19 -39.13 -0.85
CA GLY A 39 1.01 -38.32 -0.56
C GLY A 39 0.64 -37.48 -1.76
N ALA A 40 -0.58 -37.68 -2.26
CA ALA A 40 -1.16 -36.95 -3.36
C ALA A 40 -1.11 -35.44 -3.11
N THR A 41 -0.58 -34.71 -4.08
CA THR A 41 -0.83 -33.28 -4.24
C THR A 41 -2.34 -33.14 -4.45
N THR A 42 -3.06 -32.66 -3.44
CA THR A 42 -4.47 -32.28 -3.61
C THR A 42 -4.51 -31.21 -4.70
N PRO A 43 -5.16 -31.45 -5.85
CA PRO A 43 -5.34 -30.41 -6.84
C PRO A 43 -6.07 -29.26 -6.16
N ALA A 44 -5.55 -28.04 -6.30
CA ALA A 44 -6.27 -26.83 -5.92
C ALA A 44 -7.68 -26.97 -6.49
N ALA A 45 -8.68 -27.11 -5.60
CA ALA A 45 -10.05 -27.32 -6.01
C ALA A 45 -10.41 -26.16 -6.94
N SER A 46 -10.50 -26.47 -8.24
CA SER A 46 -10.95 -25.57 -9.26
C SER A 46 -12.33 -25.09 -8.82
N ARG A 47 -12.41 -23.84 -8.35
CA ARG A 47 -13.68 -23.22 -7.96
C ARG A 47 -14.68 -23.44 -9.10
N PRO A 48 -15.92 -23.88 -8.81
CA PRO A 48 -16.96 -23.87 -9.84
C PRO A 48 -17.03 -22.43 -10.39
N PRO A 49 -17.08 -22.25 -11.72
CA PRO A 49 -17.18 -20.92 -12.30
C PRO A 49 -18.39 -20.22 -11.66
N LEU A 50 -18.15 -19.04 -11.10
CA LEU A 50 -19.20 -18.17 -10.57
C LEU A 50 -20.11 -17.79 -11.74
N LEU A 51 -21.09 -18.65 -12.03
CA LEU A 51 -22.24 -18.34 -12.87
C LEU A 51 -23.05 -17.27 -12.12
N ASN A 52 -23.02 -16.03 -12.61
CA ASN A 52 -24.21 -15.25 -13.01
C ASN A 52 -23.93 -13.74 -13.08
N ASN A 53 -23.85 -13.22 -14.31
CA ASN A 53 -24.38 -11.93 -14.78
C ASN A 53 -24.31 -10.69 -13.87
N ALA A 54 -23.29 -10.53 -13.03
CA ALA A 54 -23.02 -9.22 -12.45
C ALA A 54 -22.70 -8.25 -13.62
N PRO A 55 -23.24 -7.03 -13.63
CA PRO A 55 -22.92 -6.09 -14.69
C PRO A 55 -21.40 -5.87 -14.72
N ASP A 56 -20.82 -5.88 -15.92
CA ASP A 56 -19.38 -5.65 -16.16
C ASP A 56 -18.88 -4.28 -15.64
N GLU A 57 -19.83 -3.40 -15.27
CA GLU A 57 -19.61 -2.03 -14.86
C GLU A 57 -20.53 -1.64 -13.69
N ARG A 58 -19.99 -0.93 -12.70
CA ARG A 58 -20.76 -0.33 -11.59
C ARG A 58 -20.29 1.09 -11.28
N SER A 59 -21.21 1.96 -10.89
CA SER A 59 -20.85 3.28 -10.34
C SER A 59 -20.10 3.12 -9.02
N ALA A 60 -19.03 3.89 -8.86
CA ALA A 60 -18.17 3.89 -7.69
C ALA A 60 -17.63 5.29 -7.42
N TRP A 61 -17.03 5.49 -6.25
CA TRP A 61 -16.33 6.71 -5.89
C TRP A 61 -14.95 6.40 -5.37
N GLY A 62 -13.93 7.03 -5.94
CA GLY A 62 -12.59 7.01 -5.38
C GLY A 62 -12.53 7.91 -4.15
N LEU A 63 -11.92 7.43 -3.08
CA LEU A 63 -11.72 8.16 -1.84
C LEU A 63 -10.30 8.72 -1.84
N LEU A 64 -10.10 9.88 -2.45
CA LEU A 64 -8.77 10.49 -2.58
C LEU A 64 -8.46 11.34 -1.34
N LEU A 65 -7.37 11.06 -0.65
CA LEU A 65 -6.98 11.85 0.53
C LEU A 65 -6.71 13.29 0.11
N GLN A 66 -7.14 14.26 0.92
CA GLN A 66 -6.81 15.66 0.67
C GLN A 66 -5.41 15.97 1.20
N SER A 67 -4.68 16.75 0.42
CA SER A 67 -3.36 17.20 0.81
C SER A 67 -3.45 18.26 1.92
N PRO A 68 -2.59 18.18 2.96
CA PRO A 68 -2.54 19.19 4.02
C PRO A 68 -2.02 20.55 3.52
N PHE A 69 -1.48 20.61 2.30
CA PHE A 69 -0.97 21.85 1.70
C PHE A 69 -2.06 22.69 1.01
N MET A 70 -3.27 22.14 0.86
CA MET A 70 -4.40 22.91 0.35
C MET A 70 -5.13 23.58 1.52
N LYS A 71 -5.59 24.82 1.33
CA LYS A 71 -6.48 25.45 2.30
C LYS A 71 -7.68 24.53 2.51
N ASN A 72 -7.93 24.16 3.76
CA ASN A 72 -8.96 23.20 4.17
C ASN A 72 -10.24 23.43 3.37
N ALA A 73 -10.56 22.49 2.48
CA ALA A 73 -11.91 22.34 2.02
C ALA A 73 -12.72 21.93 3.26
N ASP A 74 -13.87 22.56 3.48
CA ASP A 74 -14.85 22.15 4.48
C ASP A 74 -15.43 20.78 4.08
N THR A 75 -14.61 19.73 4.18
CA THR A 75 -15.03 18.38 3.81
C THR A 75 -15.68 17.70 4.99
N ARG A 76 -16.83 17.10 4.70
CA ARG A 76 -17.62 16.31 5.65
C ARG A 76 -17.38 14.81 5.47
N SER A 77 -16.44 14.45 4.60
CA SER A 77 -15.99 13.07 4.34
C SER A 77 -14.54 12.88 4.76
N TRP A 78 -14.26 11.84 5.55
CA TRP A 78 -12.91 11.48 5.97
C TRP A 78 -12.79 9.99 6.32
N LEU A 79 -11.55 9.51 6.34
CA LEU A 79 -11.15 8.20 6.84
C LEU A 79 -10.44 8.36 8.20
N GLY A 80 -10.64 7.41 9.11
CA GLY A 80 -10.03 7.40 10.46
C GLY A 80 -10.45 8.57 11.37
N GLY A 81 -9.76 8.77 12.48
CA GLY A 81 -10.08 9.84 13.44
C GLY A 81 -11.33 9.57 14.26
N LEU A 82 -12.15 10.61 14.46
CA LEU A 82 -13.41 10.55 15.21
C LEU A 82 -14.60 10.82 14.28
N PRO A 83 -15.76 10.16 14.49
CA PRO A 83 -16.99 10.48 13.78
C PRO A 83 -17.63 11.77 14.32
N CYS A 84 -18.34 12.48 13.45
CA CYS A 84 -19.32 13.49 13.87
C CYS A 84 -20.70 12.82 13.99
N VAL A 85 -21.24 12.77 15.20
CA VAL A 85 -22.52 12.11 15.50
C VAL A 85 -23.39 12.96 16.44
N PRO A 86 -24.72 12.82 16.42
CA PRO A 86 -25.58 13.47 17.41
C PRO A 86 -25.29 12.93 18.81
N LYS A 87 -25.63 13.70 19.84
CA LYS A 87 -25.44 13.30 21.26
C LYS A 87 -26.14 11.98 21.61
N SER A 88 -27.28 11.71 20.98
CA SER A 88 -28.07 10.49 21.15
C SER A 88 -27.49 9.24 20.49
N PHE A 89 -26.46 9.39 19.63
CA PHE A 89 -25.84 8.24 18.96
C PHE A 89 -25.25 7.28 20.00
N THR A 90 -25.42 5.98 19.81
CA THR A 90 -24.76 4.97 20.65
C THR A 90 -23.56 4.46 19.90
N TRP A 91 -22.37 4.53 20.53
CA TRP A 91 -21.17 4.00 19.91
C TRP A 91 -21.33 2.49 19.66
N PRO A 92 -21.08 1.97 18.44
CA PRO A 92 -21.28 0.56 18.16
C PRO A 92 -20.38 -0.32 19.01
N VAL A 93 -20.94 -1.40 19.54
CA VAL A 93 -20.22 -2.43 20.28
C VAL A 93 -20.36 -3.76 19.58
N ASN A 94 -19.33 -4.60 19.66
CA ASN A 94 -19.36 -5.96 19.14
C ASN A 94 -20.14 -6.91 20.08
N LYS A 95 -20.23 -8.19 19.71
CA LYS A 95 -20.93 -9.22 20.52
C LYS A 95 -20.38 -9.40 21.94
N GLU A 96 -19.12 -9.04 22.18
CA GLU A 96 -18.48 -9.06 23.49
C GLU A 96 -18.73 -7.77 24.30
N GLY A 97 -19.47 -6.80 23.74
CA GLY A 97 -19.70 -5.49 24.35
C GLY A 97 -18.49 -4.55 24.27
N LYS A 98 -17.45 -4.89 23.50
CA LYS A 98 -16.30 -4.00 23.27
C LYS A 98 -16.64 -2.98 22.17
N PRO A 99 -16.20 -1.71 22.31
CA PRO A 99 -16.43 -0.71 21.28
C PRO A 99 -15.77 -1.08 19.95
N GLN A 100 -16.42 -0.73 18.85
CA GLN A 100 -15.85 -0.88 17.51
C GLN A 100 -14.96 0.32 17.12
N TYR A 101 -13.97 0.06 16.27
CA TYR A 101 -13.10 1.07 15.66
C TYR A 101 -13.86 1.87 14.60
N PHE A 102 -13.64 3.18 14.54
CA PHE A 102 -14.19 4.01 13.49
C PHE A 102 -13.31 3.97 12.23
N LEU A 103 -13.90 3.64 11.07
CA LEU A 103 -13.20 3.55 9.79
C LEU A 103 -13.38 4.80 8.94
N ALA A 104 -14.61 5.25 8.75
CA ALA A 104 -14.93 6.29 7.77
C ALA A 104 -16.23 7.02 8.09
N GLN A 105 -16.28 8.30 7.73
CA GLN A 105 -17.50 9.08 7.58
C GLN A 105 -17.55 9.62 6.16
N ILE A 106 -18.68 9.42 5.46
CA ILE A 106 -18.88 9.88 4.09
C ILE A 106 -20.12 10.77 4.03
N ASP A 107 -19.97 12.00 3.55
CA ASP A 107 -21.08 12.92 3.29
C ASP A 107 -21.93 12.41 2.12
N LEU A 108 -23.18 12.08 2.42
CA LEU A 108 -24.11 11.56 1.43
C LEU A 108 -24.53 12.62 0.41
N ASN A 109 -24.43 13.91 0.74
CA ASN A 109 -24.74 15.00 -0.18
C ASN A 109 -23.72 15.09 -1.34
N ALA A 110 -22.52 14.54 -1.16
CA ALA A 110 -21.49 14.49 -2.18
C ALA A 110 -21.62 13.28 -3.13
N LEU A 111 -22.60 12.40 -2.89
CA LEU A 111 -22.86 11.21 -3.69
C LEU A 111 -24.06 11.42 -4.62
N THR A 112 -23.98 10.83 -5.81
CA THR A 112 -25.20 10.46 -6.54
C THR A 112 -25.75 9.21 -5.85
N ALA A 113 -26.49 9.42 -4.77
CA ALA A 113 -26.89 8.36 -3.87
C ALA A 113 -27.67 7.23 -4.61
N PRO A 114 -27.41 5.94 -4.28
CA PRO A 114 -28.25 4.86 -4.74
C PRO A 114 -29.72 5.10 -4.40
N ALA A 115 -30.63 4.48 -5.14
CA ALA A 115 -32.05 4.54 -4.83
C ALA A 115 -32.26 4.18 -3.34
N HIS A 116 -33.14 4.92 -2.66
CA HIS A 116 -33.51 4.74 -1.25
C HIS A 116 -32.48 5.14 -0.18
N TRP A 117 -31.27 5.56 -0.54
CA TRP A 117 -30.36 6.18 0.43
C TRP A 117 -30.81 7.60 0.78
N PRO A 118 -30.56 8.09 2.01
CA PRO A 118 -30.74 9.51 2.31
C PRO A 118 -29.91 10.35 1.35
N ARG A 119 -30.53 11.37 0.74
CA ARG A 119 -29.82 12.28 -0.18
C ARG A 119 -28.79 13.16 0.51
N LYS A 120 -28.90 13.30 1.83
CA LYS A 120 -28.08 14.15 2.69
C LYS A 120 -27.93 13.50 4.04
N GLY A 121 -26.83 13.85 4.72
CA GLY A 121 -26.44 13.26 5.99
C GLY A 121 -25.09 12.57 5.85
N ALA A 122 -24.87 11.47 6.57
CA ALA A 122 -23.58 10.79 6.56
C ALA A 122 -23.72 9.27 6.62
N LEU A 123 -22.87 8.55 5.89
CA LEU A 123 -22.57 7.14 6.14
C LEU A 123 -21.41 7.05 7.13
N LEU A 124 -21.60 6.31 8.22
CA LEU A 124 -20.56 5.96 9.17
C LEU A 124 -20.24 4.47 9.08
N VAL A 125 -18.96 4.11 9.13
CA VAL A 125 -18.51 2.72 9.09
C VAL A 125 -17.63 2.43 10.29
N PHE A 126 -17.96 1.37 11.03
CA PHE A 126 -17.24 0.90 12.20
C PHE A 126 -16.91 -0.59 12.04
N PHE A 127 -15.79 -1.04 12.61
CA PHE A 127 -15.37 -2.44 12.53
C PHE A 127 -14.72 -2.91 13.84
N SER A 128 -14.67 -4.22 14.04
CA SER A 128 -13.94 -4.84 15.14
C SER A 128 -13.63 -6.29 14.81
N THR A 129 -12.79 -6.93 15.62
CA THR A 129 -12.60 -8.38 15.59
C THR A 129 -12.87 -8.92 16.99
N THR A 130 -13.54 -10.06 17.07
CA THR A 130 -13.79 -10.82 18.29
C THR A 130 -13.12 -12.17 18.20
N THR A 131 -12.84 -12.80 19.34
CA THR A 131 -12.35 -14.17 19.36
C THR A 131 -13.55 -15.08 19.60
N GLY A 132 -13.93 -15.86 18.59
CA GLY A 132 -15.00 -16.84 18.70
C GLY A 132 -14.70 -17.94 19.71
N GLU A 133 -15.71 -18.73 20.07
CA GLU A 133 -15.60 -19.81 21.07
C GLU A 133 -14.52 -20.85 20.73
N ASN A 134 -14.22 -21.03 19.45
CA ASN A 134 -13.20 -21.94 18.94
C ASN A 134 -11.81 -21.28 18.77
N GLY A 135 -11.63 -20.05 19.25
CA GLY A 135 -10.40 -19.27 19.07
C GLY A 135 -10.23 -18.66 17.67
N GLN A 136 -11.21 -18.82 16.77
CA GLN A 136 -11.16 -18.19 15.45
C GLN A 136 -11.58 -16.73 15.54
N TRP A 137 -10.89 -15.87 14.80
CA TRP A 137 -11.25 -14.47 14.64
C TRP A 137 -12.61 -14.36 13.94
N GLN A 138 -13.51 -13.56 14.52
CA GLN A 138 -14.77 -13.19 13.92
C GLN A 138 -14.77 -11.68 13.71
N ASP A 139 -14.73 -11.27 12.46
CA ASP A 139 -14.78 -9.86 12.14
C ASP A 139 -16.23 -9.35 12.15
N GLU A 140 -16.45 -8.19 12.77
CA GLU A 140 -17.76 -7.56 12.90
C GLU A 140 -17.70 -6.14 12.35
N VAL A 141 -18.78 -5.70 11.72
CA VAL A 141 -18.92 -4.36 11.13
C VAL A 141 -20.29 -3.79 11.44
N SER A 142 -20.34 -2.49 11.70
CA SER A 142 -21.60 -1.73 11.82
C SER A 142 -21.53 -0.53 10.88
N CYS A 143 -22.56 -0.37 10.05
CA CYS A 143 -22.71 0.82 9.23
C CYS A 143 -23.99 1.56 9.61
N HIS A 144 -23.90 2.90 9.64
CA HIS A 144 -25.01 3.75 10.05
C HIS A 144 -25.22 4.86 9.02
N LEU A 145 -26.45 5.04 8.57
CA LEU A 145 -26.87 6.19 7.77
C LEU A 145 -27.52 7.21 8.70
N LEU A 146 -26.86 8.35 8.88
CA LEU A 146 -27.40 9.51 9.57
C LEU A 146 -28.11 10.41 8.57
N THR A 147 -29.23 10.98 8.97
CA THR A 147 -30.00 11.96 8.21
C THR A 147 -29.38 13.37 8.30
N GLU A 148 -29.81 14.29 7.43
CA GLU A 148 -29.43 15.71 7.51
C GLU A 148 -29.79 16.34 8.88
N ALA A 149 -30.95 15.98 9.44
CA ALA A 149 -31.40 16.49 10.73
C ALA A 149 -30.47 16.07 11.87
N GLU A 150 -30.03 14.81 11.87
CA GLU A 150 -29.06 14.32 12.85
C GLU A 150 -27.69 14.99 12.68
N MET A 151 -27.24 15.17 11.43
CA MET A 151 -25.96 15.81 11.12
C MET A 151 -25.94 17.31 11.47
N THR A 152 -27.09 17.98 11.51
CA THR A 152 -27.19 19.40 11.91
C THR A 152 -26.76 19.62 13.36
N HIS A 153 -26.91 18.61 14.21
CA HIS A 153 -26.51 18.65 15.63
C HIS A 153 -25.33 17.73 15.94
N ALA A 154 -24.70 17.17 14.91
CA ALA A 154 -23.58 16.27 15.08
C ALA A 154 -22.33 17.05 15.50
N VAL A 155 -21.60 16.46 16.45
CA VAL A 155 -20.30 16.96 16.91
C VAL A 155 -19.32 15.81 16.90
N GLU A 156 -18.03 16.11 16.80
CA GLU A 156 -17.00 15.08 16.99
C GLU A 156 -17.16 14.43 18.35
N ARG A 157 -17.32 13.10 18.35
CA ARG A 157 -17.49 12.34 19.58
C ARG A 157 -16.17 11.71 20.01
N PRO A 158 -15.73 11.91 21.28
CA PRO A 158 -14.49 11.31 21.74
C PRO A 158 -14.57 9.79 21.73
N CYS A 159 -13.43 9.18 21.42
CA CYS A 159 -13.25 7.74 21.44
C CYS A 159 -13.61 7.16 22.82
N PRO A 160 -14.32 6.02 22.89
CA PRO A 160 -14.53 5.29 24.14
C PRO A 160 -13.20 4.95 24.82
N LYS A 161 -13.11 5.18 26.14
CA LYS A 161 -11.87 4.94 26.92
C LYS A 161 -11.39 3.48 26.92
N ASN A 162 -12.29 2.55 26.62
CA ASN A 162 -12.04 1.11 26.58
C ASN A 162 -11.87 0.57 25.16
N LEU A 163 -11.66 1.42 24.15
CA LEU A 163 -11.30 0.96 22.81
C LEU A 163 -9.83 0.47 22.82
N PRO A 164 -9.55 -0.80 22.46
CA PRO A 164 -8.18 -1.32 22.45
C PRO A 164 -7.31 -0.65 21.38
N PRO A 165 -5.98 -0.77 21.45
CA PRO A 165 -5.08 -0.30 20.41
C PRO A 165 -5.25 -1.11 19.11
N LEU A 166 -5.06 -0.47 17.95
CA LEU A 166 -5.19 -1.11 16.64
C LEU A 166 -4.18 -2.26 16.40
N THR A 167 -3.11 -2.34 17.20
CA THR A 167 -2.19 -3.49 17.21
C THR A 167 -2.88 -4.81 17.57
N GLU A 168 -3.95 -4.77 18.39
CA GLU A 168 -4.74 -5.98 18.68
C GLU A 168 -5.52 -6.48 17.46
N PHE A 169 -5.80 -5.59 16.50
CA PHE A 169 -6.39 -5.95 15.21
C PHE A 169 -5.33 -6.42 14.20
N GLY A 170 -4.03 -6.27 14.51
CA GLY A 170 -2.91 -6.66 13.65
C GLY A 170 -2.30 -5.51 12.83
N PHE A 171 -2.77 -4.28 12.99
CA PHE A 171 -2.16 -3.12 12.35
C PHE A 171 -0.88 -2.68 13.08
N PHE A 172 0.08 -2.10 12.34
CA PHE A 172 1.28 -1.50 12.93
C PHE A 172 1.03 -0.12 13.56
N HIS A 173 -0.20 0.13 14.04
CA HIS A 173 -0.63 1.41 14.59
C HIS A 173 -0.90 1.27 16.10
N PRO A 174 -0.13 1.94 16.97
CA PRO A 174 -0.21 1.73 18.41
C PRO A 174 -1.44 2.41 19.05
N GLU A 175 -1.99 3.43 18.41
CA GLU A 175 -3.16 4.15 18.93
C GLU A 175 -4.47 3.42 18.63
N PRO A 176 -5.53 3.65 19.41
CA PRO A 176 -6.86 3.05 19.20
C PRO A 176 -7.63 3.69 18.03
N LEU A 177 -7.09 4.75 17.41
CA LEU A 177 -7.71 5.45 16.29
C LEU A 177 -6.80 5.41 15.06
N LEU A 178 -7.41 5.19 13.89
CA LEU A 178 -6.74 5.42 12.61
C LEU A 178 -6.46 6.91 12.43
N ASN A 179 -5.45 7.26 11.64
CA ASN A 179 -5.15 8.66 11.36
C ASN A 179 -6.31 9.31 10.59
N LYS A 180 -6.76 10.48 11.04
CA LYS A 180 -7.82 11.23 10.36
C LYS A 180 -7.31 11.82 9.06
N TRP A 181 -7.93 11.45 7.93
CA TRP A 181 -7.66 12.03 6.62
C TRP A 181 -8.95 12.47 5.93
N PRO A 182 -9.15 13.79 5.76
CA PRO A 182 -10.09 14.36 4.80
C PRO A 182 -10.02 13.66 3.44
N VAL A 183 -11.17 13.35 2.84
CA VAL A 183 -11.22 12.76 1.49
C VAL A 183 -12.08 13.57 0.52
N THR A 184 -11.69 13.53 -0.74
CA THR A 184 -12.48 13.97 -1.89
C THR A 184 -13.08 12.75 -2.57
N LEU A 185 -14.39 12.79 -2.82
CA LEU A 185 -15.11 11.74 -3.52
C LEU A 185 -15.06 12.00 -5.02
N VAL A 186 -14.45 11.09 -5.79
CA VAL A 186 -14.34 11.23 -7.25
C VAL A 186 -15.14 10.12 -7.92
N PRO A 187 -16.26 10.42 -8.59
CA PRO A 187 -17.07 9.40 -9.24
C PRO A 187 -16.33 8.75 -10.40
N PHE A 188 -16.47 7.43 -10.55
CA PHE A 188 -15.96 6.67 -11.70
C PHE A 188 -16.81 5.43 -11.97
N ILE A 189 -16.60 4.79 -13.12
CA ILE A 189 -17.20 3.50 -13.45
C ILE A 189 -16.16 2.41 -13.19
N SER A 190 -16.47 1.51 -12.26
CA SER A 190 -15.63 0.40 -11.83
C SER A 190 -15.90 -0.85 -12.68
N LYS A 191 -14.84 -1.47 -13.19
CA LYS A 191 -14.85 -2.77 -13.89
C LYS A 191 -14.05 -3.85 -13.14
N GLY A 192 -13.82 -3.64 -11.84
CA GLY A 192 -13.02 -4.55 -11.00
C GLY A 192 -11.51 -4.34 -11.15
N GLU A 193 -11.06 -3.24 -11.75
CA GLU A 193 -9.64 -2.96 -11.89
C GLU A 193 -9.00 -2.47 -10.58
N LYS A 194 -7.73 -2.88 -10.36
CA LYS A 194 -6.92 -2.41 -9.23
C LYS A 194 -6.61 -0.92 -9.32
N HIS A 195 -6.53 -0.37 -10.53
CA HIS A 195 -6.26 1.03 -10.80
C HIS A 195 -7.19 1.55 -11.91
N PRO A 196 -8.27 2.25 -11.56
CA PRO A 196 -9.21 2.76 -12.55
C PRO A 196 -8.55 3.73 -13.53
N PRO A 197 -8.87 3.67 -14.84
CA PRO A 197 -8.30 4.58 -15.84
C PRO A 197 -8.63 6.06 -15.59
N ALA A 198 -9.70 6.33 -14.83
CA ALA A 198 -10.11 7.67 -14.42
C ALA A 198 -9.06 8.38 -13.54
N PHE A 199 -8.16 7.63 -12.90
CA PHE A 199 -7.11 8.18 -12.07
C PHE A 199 -5.78 8.13 -12.83
N ALA A 200 -5.14 9.28 -13.01
CA ALA A 200 -3.83 9.33 -13.65
C ALA A 200 -2.75 8.82 -12.67
N LYS A 201 -1.82 8.00 -13.19
CA LYS A 201 -0.58 7.68 -12.47
C LYS A 201 0.35 8.88 -12.58
N THR A 202 0.48 9.66 -11.51
CA THR A 202 1.33 10.85 -11.46
C THR A 202 2.82 10.53 -11.29
N ASP A 203 3.15 9.26 -11.08
CA ASP A 203 4.50 8.78 -10.75
C ASP A 203 5.02 7.69 -11.70
N ALA A 204 4.39 7.51 -12.86
CA ALA A 204 4.74 6.46 -13.81
C ALA A 204 6.12 6.67 -14.47
N THR A 205 6.57 7.92 -14.63
CA THR A 205 7.87 8.25 -15.20
C THR A 205 8.57 9.34 -14.41
N PRO A 206 9.92 9.36 -14.36
CA PRO A 206 10.68 10.42 -13.69
C PRO A 206 10.29 11.84 -14.08
N ALA A 207 10.00 12.08 -15.37
CA ALA A 207 9.61 13.39 -15.87
C ALA A 207 8.28 13.90 -15.30
N GLN A 208 7.39 13.01 -14.82
CA GLN A 208 6.11 13.42 -14.24
C GLN A 208 6.25 13.91 -12.79
N TRP A 209 7.26 13.44 -12.05
CA TRP A 209 7.37 13.70 -10.61
C TRP A 209 8.66 14.42 -10.18
N ILE A 210 9.70 14.41 -11.01
CA ILE A 210 10.91 15.24 -10.85
C ILE A 210 10.70 16.55 -11.60
N ASN A 211 9.86 17.42 -11.04
CA ASN A 211 9.43 18.65 -11.69
C ASN A 211 10.25 19.90 -11.30
N ASN A 212 11.07 19.84 -10.24
CA ASN A 212 11.95 20.92 -9.81
C ASN A 212 13.33 20.42 -9.36
N TRP A 213 14.30 21.33 -9.25
CA TRP A 213 15.69 20.95 -8.98
C TRP A 213 15.91 20.38 -7.57
N ALA A 214 15.08 20.73 -6.58
CA ALA A 214 15.15 20.09 -5.27
C ALA A 214 14.81 18.58 -5.35
N MET A 215 13.77 18.22 -6.09
CA MET A 215 13.40 16.82 -6.34
C MET A 215 14.49 16.07 -7.10
N ALA A 216 15.13 16.73 -8.09
CA ALA A 216 16.23 16.14 -8.85
C ALA A 216 17.45 15.83 -7.96
N THR A 217 17.82 16.77 -7.08
CA THR A 217 18.92 16.57 -6.12
C THR A 217 18.61 15.43 -5.15
N LEU A 218 17.42 15.44 -4.54
CA LEU A 218 17.01 14.40 -3.59
C LEU A 218 16.98 13.00 -4.23
N GLU A 219 16.43 12.88 -5.43
CA GLU A 219 16.40 11.61 -6.16
C GLU A 219 17.82 11.11 -6.44
N ALA A 220 18.70 12.00 -6.89
CA ALA A 220 20.09 11.65 -7.20
C ALA A 220 20.86 11.20 -5.95
N ASP A 221 20.68 11.87 -4.82
CA ASP A 221 21.29 11.48 -3.54
C ASP A 221 20.89 10.07 -3.10
N LEU A 222 19.59 9.77 -3.14
CA LEU A 222 19.08 8.45 -2.75
C LEU A 222 19.55 7.34 -3.71
N THR A 223 19.58 7.63 -5.00
CA THR A 223 20.07 6.70 -6.02
C THR A 223 21.58 6.46 -5.88
N LEU A 224 22.37 7.51 -5.62
CA LEU A 224 23.81 7.41 -5.36
C LEU A 224 24.09 6.57 -4.12
N GLU A 225 23.43 6.86 -2.99
CA GLU A 225 23.61 6.13 -1.75
C GLU A 225 23.36 4.62 -1.96
N ARG A 226 22.28 4.27 -2.66
CA ARG A 226 21.99 2.87 -2.95
C ARG A 226 23.03 2.27 -3.89
N LEU A 227 23.32 2.91 -5.01
CA LEU A 227 24.22 2.34 -6.02
C LEU A 227 25.65 2.17 -5.48
N GLU A 228 26.14 3.12 -4.69
CA GLU A 228 27.43 3.00 -4.02
C GLU A 228 27.46 1.86 -2.99
N ARG A 229 26.36 1.66 -2.24
CA ARG A 229 26.22 0.50 -1.36
C ARG A 229 26.27 -0.81 -2.15
N GLU A 230 25.52 -0.92 -3.26
CA GLU A 230 25.54 -2.11 -4.13
C GLU A 230 26.94 -2.37 -4.69
N VAL A 231 27.68 -1.34 -5.12
CA VAL A 231 29.07 -1.50 -5.59
C VAL A 231 29.98 -2.01 -4.47
N ARG A 232 29.88 -1.45 -3.25
CA ARG A 232 30.66 -1.93 -2.10
C ARG A 232 30.35 -3.39 -1.77
N GLU A 233 29.08 -3.76 -1.72
CA GLU A 233 28.63 -5.13 -1.43
C GLU A 233 29.03 -6.10 -2.54
N ALA A 234 28.91 -5.69 -3.80
CA ALA A 234 29.35 -6.45 -4.97
C ALA A 234 30.86 -6.71 -4.93
N SER A 235 31.67 -5.68 -4.63
CA SER A 235 33.12 -5.82 -4.52
C SER A 235 33.51 -6.78 -3.40
N ALA A 236 32.90 -6.66 -2.23
CA ALA A 236 33.16 -7.55 -1.10
C ALA A 236 32.70 -9.00 -1.35
N GLY A 237 31.59 -9.18 -2.06
CA GLY A 237 30.99 -10.50 -2.32
C GLY A 237 31.53 -11.24 -3.55
N LYS A 238 32.16 -10.54 -4.51
CA LYS A 238 32.55 -11.08 -5.81
C LYS A 238 33.42 -12.33 -5.70
N GLU A 239 34.53 -12.27 -4.97
CA GLU A 239 35.49 -13.38 -4.89
C GLU A 239 34.86 -14.64 -4.28
N LYS A 240 34.03 -14.45 -3.25
CA LYS A 240 33.28 -15.54 -2.62
C LYS A 240 32.32 -16.19 -3.62
N LEU A 241 31.59 -15.39 -4.40
CA LEU A 241 30.65 -15.90 -5.38
C LEU A 241 31.35 -16.59 -6.56
N VAL A 242 32.50 -16.08 -7.01
CA VAL A 242 33.34 -16.74 -8.02
C VAL A 242 33.71 -18.16 -7.56
N ARG A 243 34.24 -18.31 -6.34
CA ARG A 243 34.59 -19.63 -5.79
C ARG A 243 33.38 -20.57 -5.65
N LEU A 244 32.20 -20.03 -5.35
CA LEU A 244 30.96 -20.83 -5.25
C LEU A 244 30.49 -21.31 -6.62
N VAL A 245 30.58 -20.46 -7.66
CA VAL A 245 30.26 -20.83 -9.04
C VAL A 245 31.25 -21.87 -9.57
N GLU A 246 32.55 -21.72 -9.29
CA GLU A 246 33.58 -22.70 -9.66
C GLU A 246 33.32 -24.07 -9.02
N LYS A 247 32.86 -24.09 -7.76
CA LYS A 247 32.48 -25.33 -7.06
C LYS A 247 31.16 -25.91 -7.53
N ASN A 248 30.28 -25.12 -8.14
CA ASN A 248 28.93 -25.51 -8.53
C ASN A 248 28.60 -24.98 -9.94
N PRO A 249 29.33 -25.41 -10.99
CA PRO A 249 29.23 -24.81 -12.31
C PRO A 249 27.83 -24.94 -12.92
N ASP A 250 27.02 -25.92 -12.54
CA ASP A 250 25.68 -26.12 -13.10
C ASP A 250 24.59 -25.25 -12.44
N ASN A 251 24.92 -24.54 -11.37
CA ASN A 251 23.95 -23.68 -10.68
C ASN A 251 23.72 -22.37 -11.43
N LYS A 252 22.67 -22.34 -12.27
CA LYS A 252 22.27 -21.16 -13.07
C LYS A 252 22.05 -19.90 -12.22
N ASN A 253 21.47 -20.03 -11.02
CA ASN A 253 21.21 -18.87 -10.16
C ASN A 253 22.51 -18.24 -9.66
N MET A 254 23.52 -19.04 -9.30
CA MET A 254 24.83 -18.52 -8.90
C MET A 254 25.55 -17.83 -10.06
N LYS A 255 25.48 -18.40 -11.27
CA LYS A 255 26.02 -17.78 -12.50
C LYS A 255 25.35 -16.44 -12.80
N ASN A 256 24.02 -16.41 -12.79
CA ASN A 256 23.25 -15.18 -12.99
C ASN A 256 23.64 -14.11 -11.96
N ASN A 257 23.72 -14.47 -10.68
CA ASN A 257 24.15 -13.54 -9.63
C ASN A 257 25.57 -13.02 -9.87
N LEU A 258 26.50 -13.89 -10.29
CA LEU A 258 27.87 -13.47 -10.59
C LEU A 258 27.92 -12.51 -11.78
N ASP A 259 27.12 -12.75 -12.81
CA ASP A 259 27.04 -11.87 -13.99
C ASP A 259 26.40 -10.52 -13.63
N GLN A 260 25.40 -10.50 -12.75
CA GLN A 260 24.85 -9.25 -12.18
C GLN A 260 25.90 -8.47 -11.39
N LEU A 261 26.67 -9.12 -10.51
CA LEU A 261 27.75 -8.45 -9.77
C LEU A 261 28.82 -7.87 -10.71
N LYS A 262 29.22 -8.62 -11.74
CA LYS A 262 30.17 -8.13 -12.75
C LYS A 262 29.60 -6.92 -13.49
N LEU A 263 28.34 -6.97 -13.89
CA LEU A 263 27.67 -5.85 -14.56
C LEU A 263 27.67 -4.60 -13.68
N VAL A 264 27.26 -4.72 -12.41
CA VAL A 264 27.28 -3.61 -11.44
C VAL A 264 28.69 -3.04 -11.32
N LEU A 265 29.70 -3.86 -11.07
CA LEU A 265 31.08 -3.40 -10.89
C LEU A 265 31.67 -2.74 -12.13
N ASN A 266 31.28 -3.19 -13.32
CA ASN A 266 31.80 -2.65 -14.58
C ASN A 266 31.08 -1.36 -15.02
N ARG A 267 29.78 -1.25 -14.78
CA ARG A 267 28.94 -0.15 -15.31
C ARG A 267 28.61 0.93 -14.29
N ALA A 268 28.52 0.59 -13.00
CA ALA A 268 28.15 1.54 -11.97
C ALA A 268 29.16 2.69 -11.78
N PRO A 269 30.50 2.53 -11.91
CA PRO A 269 31.43 3.65 -11.70
C PRO A 269 31.18 4.85 -12.62
N ASP A 270 30.98 4.61 -13.92
CA ASP A 270 30.64 5.66 -14.88
C ASP A 270 29.29 6.30 -14.55
N LEU A 271 28.29 5.48 -14.22
CA LEU A 271 26.97 5.97 -13.83
C LEU A 271 27.01 6.80 -12.53
N ILE A 272 27.81 6.39 -11.54
CA ILE A 272 28.03 7.14 -10.29
C ILE A 272 28.65 8.49 -10.60
N SER A 273 29.64 8.55 -11.50
CA SER A 273 30.23 9.84 -11.92
C SER A 273 29.16 10.76 -12.52
N LYS A 274 28.37 10.26 -13.47
CA LYS A 274 27.29 11.03 -14.11
C LYS A 274 26.20 11.47 -13.11
N LEU A 275 25.85 10.62 -12.15
CA LEU A 275 24.88 10.95 -11.11
C LEU A 275 25.41 12.00 -10.14
N ARG A 276 26.70 11.99 -9.79
CA ARG A 276 27.33 13.04 -8.98
C ARG A 276 27.35 14.37 -9.71
N GLU A 277 27.76 14.38 -10.98
CA GLU A 277 27.71 15.59 -11.83
C GLU A 277 26.28 16.15 -11.92
N TRP A 278 25.29 15.27 -12.11
CA TRP A 278 23.88 15.66 -12.12
C TRP A 278 23.42 16.25 -10.79
N ARG A 279 23.70 15.56 -9.67
CA ARG A 279 23.37 16.03 -8.33
C ARG A 279 24.01 17.40 -8.05
N ASP A 280 25.29 17.55 -8.34
CA ASP A 280 26.04 18.79 -8.08
C ASP A 280 25.49 19.94 -8.92
N HIS A 281 25.17 19.66 -10.18
CA HIS A 281 24.50 20.64 -11.04
C HIS A 281 23.12 21.05 -10.49
N ALA A 282 22.29 20.08 -10.11
CA ALA A 282 20.95 20.29 -9.56
C ALA A 282 20.98 21.07 -8.23
N ALA A 283 21.93 20.75 -7.35
CA ALA A 283 22.13 21.43 -6.08
C ALA A 283 22.59 22.89 -6.24
N GLY A 284 23.22 23.21 -7.37
CA GLY A 284 23.59 24.59 -7.74
C GLY A 284 22.48 25.39 -8.41
N GLN A 285 21.32 24.80 -8.70
CA GLN A 285 20.16 25.51 -9.26
C GLN A 285 19.24 26.04 -8.15
N ASN A 286 18.32 26.96 -8.49
CA ASN A 286 17.23 27.32 -7.60
C ASN A 286 16.31 26.10 -7.38
N PRO A 287 16.06 25.68 -6.13
CA PRO A 287 15.30 24.46 -5.83
C PRO A 287 13.86 24.45 -6.37
N LEU A 288 13.26 25.62 -6.60
CA LEU A 288 11.88 25.76 -7.10
C LEU A 288 11.78 25.84 -8.62
N ASP A 289 12.88 26.13 -9.32
CA ASP A 289 12.87 26.24 -10.78
C ASP A 289 12.60 24.88 -11.43
N PRO A 290 11.90 24.85 -12.58
CA PRO A 290 11.60 23.61 -13.28
C PRO A 290 12.87 22.93 -13.78
N VAL A 291 12.91 21.60 -13.68
CA VAL A 291 14.03 20.81 -14.21
C VAL A 291 14.05 20.86 -15.74
N ASN A 292 15.25 20.93 -16.31
CA ASN A 292 15.42 20.76 -17.75
C ASN A 292 15.06 19.32 -18.18
N SER A 293 13.91 19.15 -18.83
CA SER A 293 13.38 17.85 -19.23
C SER A 293 14.29 17.07 -20.18
N GLY A 294 15.02 17.76 -21.07
CA GLY A 294 15.99 17.14 -21.98
C GLY A 294 17.19 16.53 -21.23
N ARG A 295 17.76 17.27 -20.26
CA ARG A 295 18.85 16.75 -19.42
C ARG A 295 18.39 15.59 -18.55
N LEU A 296 17.20 15.70 -17.96
CA LEU A 296 16.59 14.63 -17.18
C LEU A 296 16.40 13.36 -18.03
N ALA A 297 15.81 13.50 -19.22
CA ALA A 297 15.59 12.38 -20.15
C ALA A 297 16.91 11.70 -20.55
N HIS A 298 17.95 12.49 -20.84
CA HIS A 298 19.28 11.97 -21.16
C HIS A 298 19.89 11.17 -20.00
N LEU A 299 19.85 11.68 -18.76
CA LEU A 299 20.33 10.93 -17.59
C LEU A 299 19.60 9.59 -17.42
N PHE A 300 18.27 9.60 -17.52
CA PHE A 300 17.46 8.39 -17.37
C PHE A 300 17.59 7.41 -18.54
N GLN A 301 18.00 7.87 -19.73
CA GLN A 301 18.40 6.98 -20.82
C GLN A 301 19.68 6.21 -20.46
N HIS A 302 20.69 6.89 -19.90
CA HIS A 302 21.92 6.22 -19.43
C HIS A 302 21.60 5.17 -18.36
N ARG A 303 20.78 5.53 -17.36
CA ARG A 303 20.36 4.62 -16.30
C ARG A 303 19.61 3.39 -16.84
N ARG A 304 18.63 3.60 -17.73
CA ARG A 304 17.88 2.51 -18.35
C ARG A 304 18.77 1.56 -19.16
N SER A 305 19.76 2.08 -19.88
CA SER A 305 20.68 1.19 -20.62
C SER A 305 21.49 0.27 -19.69
N VAL A 306 21.78 0.69 -18.46
CA VAL A 306 22.38 -0.18 -17.43
C VAL A 306 21.33 -1.17 -16.88
N ALA A 307 20.13 -0.69 -16.58
CA ALA A 307 19.02 -1.48 -16.03
C ALA A 307 18.51 -2.58 -16.98
N GLU A 308 18.51 -2.34 -18.29
CA GLU A 308 18.09 -3.30 -19.32
C GLU A 308 18.98 -4.55 -19.37
N ASN A 309 20.25 -4.41 -19.00
CA ASN A 309 21.19 -5.52 -18.91
C ASN A 309 21.09 -6.28 -17.57
N MET A 310 20.30 -5.77 -16.62
CA MET A 310 20.06 -6.41 -15.33
C MET A 310 18.86 -7.35 -15.41
N LEU A 311 18.99 -8.51 -14.76
CA LEU A 311 17.88 -9.40 -14.46
C LEU A 311 16.92 -8.74 -13.44
N ASP A 312 16.05 -9.49 -12.80
CA ASP A 312 15.19 -9.00 -11.72
C ASP A 312 16.01 -8.70 -10.44
N TYR A 313 16.88 -7.70 -10.54
CA TYR A 313 17.85 -7.32 -9.51
C TYR A 313 17.34 -6.09 -8.73
N PRO A 314 17.46 -6.04 -7.39
CA PRO A 314 16.81 -5.01 -6.57
C PRO A 314 17.16 -3.56 -6.90
N ILE A 315 18.31 -3.28 -7.53
CA ILE A 315 18.70 -1.92 -7.95
C ILE A 315 17.93 -1.45 -9.20
N LYS A 316 17.38 -2.36 -9.99
CA LYS A 316 16.77 -2.05 -11.29
C LYS A 316 15.64 -1.02 -11.21
N PRO A 317 14.64 -1.17 -10.30
CA PRO A 317 13.59 -0.15 -10.13
C PRO A 317 14.13 1.21 -9.67
N ILE A 318 15.29 1.24 -8.99
CA ILE A 318 15.93 2.47 -8.56
C ILE A 318 16.58 3.15 -9.75
N LEU A 319 17.24 2.41 -10.65
CA LEU A 319 17.78 2.96 -11.90
C LEU A 319 16.69 3.52 -12.82
N ASP A 320 15.49 2.93 -12.83
CA ASP A 320 14.36 3.45 -13.61
C ASP A 320 13.74 4.74 -13.03
N GLY A 321 14.07 5.07 -11.77
CA GLY A 321 13.57 6.24 -11.04
C GLY A 321 12.38 5.88 -10.16
N SER A 322 12.66 5.70 -8.87
CA SER A 322 11.67 5.22 -7.92
C SER A 322 11.03 6.35 -7.12
N ALA A 323 9.86 6.82 -7.56
CA ALA A 323 9.03 7.75 -6.78
C ALA A 323 8.69 7.18 -5.39
N LYS A 324 8.47 5.86 -5.29
CA LYS A 324 8.21 5.16 -4.03
C LYS A 324 9.37 5.30 -3.03
N MET A 325 10.61 5.23 -3.50
CA MET A 325 11.80 5.41 -2.66
C MET A 325 11.86 6.86 -2.13
N VAL A 326 11.67 7.85 -3.00
CA VAL A 326 11.67 9.27 -2.61
C VAL A 326 10.53 9.55 -1.62
N TRP A 327 9.34 9.01 -1.88
CA TRP A 327 8.20 9.15 -0.98
C TRP A 327 8.43 8.51 0.39
N ALA A 328 9.02 7.31 0.42
CA ALA A 328 9.38 6.64 1.67
C ALA A 328 10.40 7.47 2.48
N TYR A 329 11.40 8.05 1.81
CA TYR A 329 12.37 8.93 2.45
C TYR A 329 11.71 10.17 3.05
N LEU A 330 10.91 10.89 2.25
CA LEU A 330 10.26 12.13 2.71
C LEU A 330 9.36 11.88 3.92
N ARG A 331 8.55 10.82 3.93
CA ARG A 331 7.70 10.49 5.09
C ARG A 331 8.50 10.09 6.32
N SER A 332 9.62 9.38 6.15
CA SER A 332 10.47 9.02 7.29
C SER A 332 11.19 10.24 7.87
N LYS A 333 11.54 11.21 7.02
CA LYS A 333 12.27 12.41 7.43
C LYS A 333 11.36 13.50 8.00
N PHE A 334 10.16 13.61 7.45
CA PHE A 334 9.14 14.60 7.82
C PHE A 334 7.84 13.88 8.19
N PRO A 335 7.75 13.31 9.41
CA PRO A 335 6.54 12.62 9.85
C PRO A 335 5.34 13.57 10.01
N ASN A 336 5.61 14.85 10.31
CA ASN A 336 4.62 15.91 10.20
C ASN A 336 4.79 16.64 8.85
N PHE A 337 3.72 16.72 8.06
CA PHE A 337 3.75 17.38 6.76
C PHE A 337 3.92 18.90 6.85
N ASP A 338 3.59 19.53 7.97
CA ASP A 338 3.81 20.97 8.15
C ASP A 338 5.30 21.34 8.06
N ASP A 339 6.17 20.41 8.47
CA ASP A 339 7.62 20.55 8.44
C ASP A 339 8.23 20.28 7.05
N LEU A 340 7.42 19.85 6.06
CA LEU A 340 7.91 19.51 4.74
C LEU A 340 8.33 20.78 3.97
N PRO A 341 9.61 20.87 3.53
CA PRO A 341 10.08 22.01 2.73
C PRO A 341 9.24 22.24 1.48
N GLU A 342 8.99 23.52 1.17
CA GLU A 342 8.15 23.95 0.05
C GLU A 342 8.46 23.26 -1.28
N PRO A 343 9.74 23.09 -1.71
CA PRO A 343 10.05 22.44 -2.98
C PRO A 343 9.54 20.99 -3.10
N TYR A 344 9.32 20.28 -1.98
CA TYR A 344 8.84 18.89 -1.99
C TYR A 344 7.31 18.79 -1.90
N ARG A 345 6.61 19.88 -1.56
CA ARG A 345 5.15 19.88 -1.36
C ARG A 345 4.37 19.47 -2.61
N PRO A 346 4.72 19.91 -3.84
CA PRO A 346 4.00 19.45 -5.04
C PRO A 346 4.08 17.93 -5.26
N PHE A 347 5.24 17.33 -5.01
CA PHE A 347 5.41 15.88 -5.09
C PHE A 347 4.61 15.16 -4.00
N ALA A 348 4.75 15.59 -2.74
CA ALA A 348 4.01 15.02 -1.63
C ALA A 348 2.49 15.16 -1.80
N HIS A 349 2.03 16.30 -2.32
CA HIS A 349 0.64 16.53 -2.70
C HIS A 349 0.16 15.44 -3.66
N ALA A 350 0.85 15.24 -4.81
CA ALA A 350 0.48 14.24 -5.80
C ALA A 350 0.48 12.81 -5.22
N GLN A 351 1.43 12.49 -4.34
CA GLN A 351 1.48 11.18 -3.66
C GLN A 351 0.31 10.97 -2.68
N ILE A 352 -0.12 12.02 -1.99
CA ILE A 352 -1.26 11.96 -1.04
C ILE A 352 -2.58 11.89 -1.79
N THR A 353 -2.78 12.74 -2.81
CA THR A 353 -4.07 12.89 -3.51
C THR A 353 -4.26 11.93 -4.67
N GLY A 354 -3.23 11.15 -5.04
CA GLY A 354 -3.31 10.13 -6.08
C GLY A 354 -4.22 8.96 -5.70
N TRP A 355 -4.46 8.04 -6.65
CA TRP A 355 -5.21 6.81 -6.37
C TRP A 355 -4.44 5.89 -5.43
N ARG A 356 -5.04 5.60 -4.27
CA ARG A 356 -4.43 4.74 -3.21
C ARG A 356 -5.15 3.42 -3.02
N GLY A 357 -6.14 3.11 -3.86
CA GLY A 357 -6.94 1.89 -3.76
C GLY A 357 -8.17 2.00 -2.86
N HIS A 358 -8.46 3.18 -2.30
CA HIS A 358 -9.65 3.40 -1.49
C HIS A 358 -10.86 3.71 -2.36
N ARG A 359 -11.96 2.97 -2.15
CA ARG A 359 -13.19 3.15 -2.91
C ARG A 359 -14.43 3.00 -2.04
N LEU A 360 -15.48 3.69 -2.44
CA LEU A 360 -16.84 3.50 -1.97
C LEU A 360 -17.67 2.95 -3.13
N LEU A 361 -18.38 1.86 -2.87
CA LEU A 361 -19.15 1.11 -3.87
C LEU A 361 -18.28 0.60 -5.05
N GLY A 362 -18.93 -0.04 -6.02
CA GLY A 362 -18.28 -0.56 -7.22
C GLY A 362 -18.06 -2.07 -7.21
N ILE A 363 -17.07 -2.50 -8.00
CA ILE A 363 -16.62 -3.89 -8.07
C ILE A 363 -15.25 -3.93 -7.41
N GLU A 364 -15.12 -4.66 -6.31
CA GLU A 364 -13.82 -4.85 -5.68
C GLU A 364 -12.94 -5.72 -6.58
N PRO A 365 -11.65 -5.38 -6.79
CA PRO A 365 -10.77 -6.20 -7.60
C PRO A 365 -10.59 -7.56 -6.96
N GLU A 366 -10.35 -8.59 -7.78
CA GLU A 366 -10.02 -9.90 -7.23
C GLU A 366 -8.78 -9.81 -6.33
N PHE A 367 -8.93 -10.29 -5.11
CA PHE A 367 -7.87 -10.48 -4.14
C PHE A 367 -7.62 -11.97 -3.94
N ALA A 368 -6.35 -12.37 -3.96
CA ALA A 368 -5.95 -13.76 -3.79
C ALA A 368 -6.33 -14.25 -2.39
N ASN A 369 -6.54 -15.57 -2.25
CA ASN A 369 -6.76 -16.24 -0.97
C ASN A 369 -7.98 -15.77 -0.16
N ASN A 370 -8.97 -15.19 -0.82
CA ASN A 370 -10.26 -14.97 -0.18
C ASN A 370 -11.07 -16.26 -0.15
N TRP A 371 -11.49 -16.70 1.04
CA TRP A 371 -12.37 -17.86 1.24
C TRP A 371 -13.79 -17.46 1.64
N GLU A 372 -14.05 -16.16 1.80
CA GLU A 372 -15.35 -15.63 2.17
C GLU A 372 -16.37 -15.82 1.03
N ASP A 373 -17.59 -16.21 1.39
CA ASP A 373 -18.71 -16.27 0.45
C ASP A 373 -19.33 -14.88 0.28
N LEU A 374 -19.03 -14.25 -0.86
CA LEU A 374 -19.52 -12.92 -1.22
C LEU A 374 -20.71 -12.99 -2.19
N SER A 375 -21.32 -14.16 -2.36
CA SER A 375 -22.46 -14.35 -3.26
C SER A 375 -23.65 -13.51 -2.79
N GLY A 376 -24.23 -12.71 -3.72
CA GLY A 376 -25.35 -11.82 -3.41
C GLY A 376 -24.98 -10.60 -2.57
N GLN A 377 -23.69 -10.30 -2.43
CA GLN A 377 -23.18 -9.13 -1.73
C GLN A 377 -22.52 -8.13 -2.68
N ASP A 378 -22.60 -6.86 -2.31
CA ASP A 378 -21.90 -5.76 -2.95
C ASP A 378 -20.91 -5.14 -1.97
N CYS A 379 -19.75 -4.73 -2.47
CA CYS A 379 -18.79 -3.98 -1.68
C CYS A 379 -19.36 -2.59 -1.37
N LEU A 380 -19.53 -2.26 -0.09
CA LEU A 380 -19.92 -0.94 0.38
C LEU A 380 -18.73 0.01 0.36
N ILE A 381 -17.62 -0.40 0.96
CA ILE A 381 -16.38 0.38 1.04
C ILE A 381 -15.17 -0.57 1.06
N SER A 382 -14.09 -0.19 0.38
CA SER A 382 -12.81 -0.89 0.42
C SER A 382 -11.68 0.09 0.68
N ILE A 383 -10.83 -0.26 1.65
CA ILE A 383 -9.72 0.54 2.15
C ILE A 383 -8.44 -0.30 2.02
N ALA A 384 -7.61 0.04 1.04
CA ALA A 384 -6.29 -0.53 0.90
C ALA A 384 -5.38 -0.27 2.13
N ALA A 385 -4.32 -1.07 2.26
CA ALA A 385 -3.28 -0.86 3.24
C ALA A 385 -2.52 0.43 2.93
N ASP A 386 -2.68 1.40 3.81
CA ASP A 386 -2.12 2.73 3.64
C ASP A 386 -1.48 3.21 4.95
N ARG A 387 -0.18 3.50 4.85
CA ARG A 387 0.60 4.02 5.97
C ARG A 387 0.15 5.41 6.42
N LEU A 388 -0.49 6.21 5.55
CA LEU A 388 -1.05 7.50 5.94
C LEU A 388 -2.25 7.32 6.87
N LEU A 389 -3.10 6.33 6.57
CA LEU A 389 -4.28 5.99 7.38
C LEU A 389 -3.95 5.15 8.62
N GLY A 390 -2.80 4.46 8.61
CA GLY A 390 -2.44 3.52 9.67
C GLY A 390 -3.04 2.12 9.47
N THR A 391 -3.45 1.77 8.24
CA THR A 391 -4.10 0.48 7.92
C THR A 391 -3.11 -0.56 7.38
N VAL A 392 -1.81 -0.41 7.63
CA VAL A 392 -0.80 -1.41 7.24
C VAL A 392 -0.63 -2.45 8.33
N SER A 393 -0.63 -3.71 7.92
CA SER A 393 -0.32 -4.87 8.74
C SER A 393 0.74 -5.75 8.06
N GLU A 394 1.09 -6.87 8.68
CA GLU A 394 2.13 -7.78 8.19
C GLU A 394 1.71 -8.54 6.92
N HIS A 395 0.46 -8.98 6.86
CA HIS A 395 0.00 -9.94 5.86
C HIS A 395 -1.12 -9.41 4.96
N GLU A 396 -1.52 -8.15 5.14
CA GLU A 396 -2.73 -7.62 4.54
C GLU A 396 -2.43 -6.38 3.72
N TYR A 397 -3.11 -6.30 2.58
CA TYR A 397 -3.02 -5.17 1.66
C TYR A 397 -4.31 -4.34 1.64
N GLY A 398 -5.24 -4.60 2.56
CA GLY A 398 -6.47 -3.84 2.70
C GLY A 398 -7.54 -4.56 3.50
N MET A 399 -8.69 -3.91 3.60
CA MET A 399 -9.93 -4.46 4.12
C MET A 399 -11.12 -3.90 3.35
N SER A 400 -12.24 -4.61 3.36
CA SER A 400 -13.46 -4.18 2.69
C SER A 400 -14.69 -4.58 3.49
N VAL A 401 -15.76 -3.80 3.37
CA VAL A 401 -17.06 -4.09 3.95
C VAL A 401 -18.02 -4.44 2.83
N TRP A 402 -18.69 -5.58 2.98
CA TRP A 402 -19.64 -6.11 2.02
C TRP A 402 -21.02 -6.15 2.65
N CYS A 403 -22.04 -5.78 1.88
CA CYS A 403 -23.43 -5.80 2.33
C CYS A 403 -24.27 -6.58 1.33
N GLN A 404 -25.35 -7.21 1.80
CA GLN A 404 -26.31 -7.88 0.93
C GLN A 404 -26.87 -6.90 -0.10
N SER A 405 -26.72 -7.21 -1.40
CA SER A 405 -26.99 -6.27 -2.50
C SER A 405 -28.43 -5.74 -2.44
N GLU A 406 -29.41 -6.62 -2.20
CA GLU A 406 -30.82 -6.23 -2.09
C GLU A 406 -31.12 -5.31 -0.90
N LYS A 407 -30.44 -5.52 0.24
CA LYS A 407 -30.60 -4.67 1.43
C LYS A 407 -29.96 -3.30 1.20
N MET A 408 -28.75 -3.28 0.65
CA MET A 408 -28.04 -2.05 0.32
C MET A 408 -28.82 -1.19 -0.68
N ALA A 409 -29.47 -1.82 -1.67
CA ALA A 409 -30.36 -1.15 -2.62
C ALA A 409 -31.62 -0.53 -1.96
N ARG A 410 -32.00 -0.97 -0.75
CA ARG A 410 -33.09 -0.39 0.06
C ARG A 410 -32.58 0.57 1.14
N GLY A 411 -31.28 0.92 1.12
CA GLY A 411 -30.67 1.77 2.15
C GLY A 411 -30.44 1.06 3.49
N GLN A 412 -30.46 -0.27 3.53
CA GLN A 412 -30.20 -1.07 4.73
C GLN A 412 -28.75 -1.58 4.70
N VAL A 413 -27.87 -0.94 5.45
CA VAL A 413 -26.41 -1.23 5.51
C VAL A 413 -25.94 -1.69 6.89
N ASP A 414 -26.87 -1.91 7.82
CA ASP A 414 -26.65 -2.26 9.23
C ASP A 414 -26.04 -3.65 9.45
N HIS A 415 -26.05 -4.50 8.43
CA HIS A 415 -25.49 -5.86 8.47
C HIS A 415 -24.51 -6.07 7.33
N GLY A 416 -23.22 -5.84 7.60
CA GLY A 416 -22.15 -6.13 6.66
C GLY A 416 -21.29 -7.33 7.09
N GLN A 417 -20.41 -7.72 6.18
CA GLN A 417 -19.30 -8.63 6.41
C GLN A 417 -18.00 -7.85 6.20
N LEU A 418 -17.10 -7.88 7.18
CA LEU A 418 -15.75 -7.37 7.01
C LEU A 418 -14.90 -8.46 6.37
N VAL A 419 -14.15 -8.09 5.33
CA VAL A 419 -13.25 -8.99 4.61
C VAL A 419 -11.86 -8.37 4.61
N ARG A 420 -10.90 -9.10 5.17
CA ARG A 420 -9.48 -8.72 5.22
C ARG A 420 -8.77 -9.23 3.96
N HIS A 421 -8.00 -8.37 3.30
CA HIS A 421 -7.32 -8.74 2.04
C HIS A 421 -5.92 -9.28 2.33
N CYS A 422 -5.79 -10.60 2.44
CA CYS A 422 -4.55 -11.26 2.85
C CYS A 422 -3.70 -11.74 1.65
N ALA A 423 -2.37 -11.67 1.77
CA ALA A 423 -1.43 -11.94 0.68
C ALA A 423 -0.94 -13.40 0.55
N VAL A 424 -1.47 -14.34 1.34
CA VAL A 424 -0.85 -15.67 1.63
C VAL A 424 -0.27 -16.42 0.43
#